data_AF-A0A4Q5PHN4-F1
#
_entry.id   AF-A0A4Q5PHN4-F1
#
_cell.length_a   1.000
_cell.length_b   1.000
_cell.length_c   1.000
_cell.angle_alpha   90.00
_cell.angle_beta   90.00
_cell.angle_gamma   90.00
#
_symmetry.space_group_name_H-M   'P 1'
#
loop_
_entity.id
_entity.type
_entity.pdbx_description
1 polymer ?
#
loop_
_entity_poly.entity_id
_entity_poly.type
_entity_poly.pdbx_seq_one_letter_code
_entity_poly.pdbx_strand_id
1 'polypeptide(L)'
;MQAATGIQKTSPTPGERRIDAPPTRPPDGSAFARELEGDLRQQFAVHDGIADGFVAQVLGRLADAARSGLKLDLEAASRLLTVSAACRCDVSVERAILQMVEPQQHQEALGLAAVRHIHDDLEVAATNQGHLTACAQTGLNVRKANYLSALARDAQLNFQRHRDDPGYVIALQSSLAAQFGVGECGEQASLAFSFLAARGVRPLELVKFAPFPDGQPVTVRLPLPDGDGEERVDLRAPDHVMVVAGRTHGQLADFRTWNTSALIVDPHQDCVYGPPELPRRSFDNRQFTGGATMLVAKFTLAEGEPWPARAAATTQG
;
A
#
# COMPACT_ATOMS: atom_id res chain seq x y z
N MET A 1 -30.59 -80.05 19.28
CA MET A 1 -29.59 -80.57 18.31
C MET A 1 -28.92 -79.39 17.66
N GLN A 2 -27.59 -79.30 17.84
CA GLN A 2 -26.74 -78.23 17.32
C GLN A 2 -26.60 -78.37 15.79
N ALA A 3 -26.81 -77.28 15.06
CA ALA A 3 -26.40 -77.16 13.65
C ALA A 3 -25.19 -76.24 13.60
N ALA A 4 -24.05 -76.83 13.23
CA ALA A 4 -22.76 -76.15 13.18
C ALA A 4 -22.62 -75.29 11.90
N THR A 5 -21.94 -74.19 12.12
CA THR A 5 -21.48 -73.13 11.23
C THR A 5 -20.59 -73.60 10.07
N GLY A 6 -20.78 -73.01 8.88
CA GLY A 6 -19.79 -72.97 7.81
C GLY A 6 -19.71 -71.55 7.24
N ILE A 7 -18.79 -70.73 7.75
CA ILE A 7 -18.44 -69.42 7.17
C ILE A 7 -17.16 -69.64 6.36
N GLN A 8 -17.27 -69.60 5.03
CA GLN A 8 -16.11 -69.50 4.15
C GLN A 8 -15.55 -68.07 4.20
N LYS A 9 -14.31 -67.92 4.68
CA LYS A 9 -13.53 -66.70 4.52
C LYS A 9 -12.99 -66.66 3.08
N THR A 10 -13.51 -65.75 2.27
CA THR A 10 -12.87 -65.36 1.00
C THR A 10 -11.70 -64.43 1.31
N SER A 11 -10.49 -64.85 0.95
CA SER A 11 -9.29 -64.02 1.01
C SER A 11 -9.41 -62.84 0.03
N PRO A 12 -8.96 -61.62 0.39
CA PRO A 12 -8.96 -60.49 -0.53
C PRO A 12 -7.86 -60.67 -1.58
N THR A 13 -8.23 -60.46 -2.85
CA THR A 13 -7.35 -60.48 -4.00
C THR A 13 -6.28 -59.38 -3.89
N PRO A 14 -4.98 -59.68 -3.98
CA PRO A 14 -3.95 -58.66 -4.02
C PRO A 14 -3.90 -58.07 -5.44
N GLY A 15 -4.31 -56.82 -5.62
CA GLY A 15 -4.13 -56.19 -6.94
C GLY A 15 -4.85 -54.89 -7.26
N GLU A 16 -5.80 -54.40 -6.48
CA GLU A 16 -6.42 -53.10 -6.76
C GLU A 16 -5.75 -51.99 -5.94
N ARG A 17 -4.75 -51.34 -6.55
CA ARG A 17 -4.33 -50.00 -6.11
C ARG A 17 -5.52 -49.08 -6.27
N ARG A 18 -6.16 -48.74 -5.15
CA ARG A 18 -7.10 -47.62 -5.06
C ARG A 18 -6.33 -46.38 -5.54
N ILE A 19 -6.63 -45.92 -6.74
CA ILE A 19 -6.20 -44.61 -7.21
C ILE A 19 -7.12 -43.67 -6.44
N ASP A 20 -6.62 -43.13 -5.33
CA ASP A 20 -7.33 -42.09 -4.60
C ASP A 20 -7.62 -40.96 -5.59
N ALA A 21 -8.90 -40.59 -5.69
CA ALA A 21 -9.31 -39.48 -6.52
C ALA A 21 -8.48 -38.24 -6.12
N PRO A 22 -7.96 -37.46 -7.09
CA PRO A 22 -7.21 -36.27 -6.77
C PRO A 22 -8.03 -35.39 -5.83
N PRO A 23 -7.41 -34.77 -4.80
CA PRO A 23 -8.13 -33.93 -3.86
C PRO A 23 -8.94 -32.90 -4.64
N THR A 24 -10.26 -32.94 -4.48
CA THR A 24 -11.23 -32.15 -5.26
C THR A 24 -11.27 -30.68 -4.85
N ARG A 25 -10.34 -30.22 -4.00
CA ARG A 25 -10.27 -28.83 -3.57
C ARG A 25 -9.07 -28.17 -4.26
N PRO A 26 -9.29 -27.11 -5.05
CA PRO A 26 -8.18 -26.32 -5.56
C PRO A 26 -7.33 -25.85 -4.36
N PRO A 27 -6.00 -25.83 -4.52
CA PRO A 27 -5.11 -25.45 -3.43
C PRO A 27 -5.43 -24.02 -2.97
N ASP A 28 -5.53 -23.84 -1.65
CA ASP A 28 -5.90 -22.58 -1.00
C ASP A 28 -4.75 -21.57 -1.15
N GLY A 29 -4.95 -20.58 -2.03
CA GLY A 29 -3.96 -19.53 -2.28
C GLY A 29 -3.65 -18.66 -1.05
N SER A 30 -4.60 -18.52 -0.13
CA SER A 30 -4.41 -17.78 1.12
C SER A 30 -3.54 -18.55 2.13
N ALA A 31 -3.63 -19.89 2.15
CA ALA A 31 -2.72 -20.72 2.93
C ALA A 31 -1.29 -20.65 2.37
N PHE A 32 -1.14 -20.81 1.05
CA PHE A 32 0.15 -20.69 0.36
C PHE A 32 0.82 -19.32 0.61
N ALA A 33 0.06 -18.23 0.52
CA ALA A 33 0.59 -16.89 0.74
C ALA A 33 1.10 -16.68 2.18
N ARG A 34 0.41 -17.22 3.20
CA ARG A 34 0.84 -17.11 4.60
C ARG A 34 2.14 -17.87 4.87
N GLU A 35 2.29 -19.06 4.28
CA GLU A 35 3.52 -19.84 4.38
C GLU A 35 4.69 -19.07 3.75
N LEU A 36 4.51 -18.59 2.52
CA LEU A 36 5.54 -17.84 1.80
C LEU A 36 5.88 -16.52 2.51
N GLU A 37 4.90 -15.80 3.06
CA GLU A 37 5.12 -14.62 3.88
C GLU A 37 6.00 -14.93 5.11
N GLY A 38 5.71 -16.03 5.82
CA GLY A 38 6.50 -16.48 6.97
C GLY A 38 7.96 -16.72 6.60
N ASP A 39 8.19 -17.39 5.47
CA ASP A 39 9.54 -17.66 4.97
C ASP A 39 10.29 -16.37 4.59
N LEU A 40 9.63 -15.45 3.87
CA LEU A 40 10.23 -14.16 3.48
C LEU A 40 10.66 -13.37 4.73
N ARG A 41 9.78 -13.26 5.72
CA ARG A 41 10.05 -12.54 6.98
C ARG A 41 11.16 -13.22 7.78
N GLN A 42 11.15 -14.55 7.87
CA GLN A 42 12.19 -15.30 8.59
C GLN A 42 13.57 -15.09 7.95
N GLN A 43 13.66 -15.15 6.62
CA GLN A 43 14.92 -14.94 5.93
C GLN A 43 15.48 -13.54 6.15
N PHE A 44 14.61 -12.52 6.11
CA PHE A 44 15.00 -11.13 6.36
C PHE A 44 15.41 -10.89 7.82
N ALA A 45 14.81 -11.58 8.79
CA ALA A 45 15.21 -11.45 10.19
C ALA A 45 16.61 -12.02 10.48
N VAL A 46 17.06 -13.00 9.68
CA VAL A 46 18.35 -13.69 9.89
C VAL A 46 19.50 -13.03 9.11
N HIS A 47 19.20 -12.30 8.04
CA HIS A 47 20.19 -11.76 7.12
C HIS A 47 19.94 -10.28 6.81
N ASP A 48 21.01 -9.48 6.70
CA ASP A 48 20.98 -8.08 6.22
C ASP A 48 20.70 -8.01 4.70
N GLY A 49 19.60 -8.61 4.27
CA GLY A 49 19.19 -8.76 2.88
C GLY A 49 18.85 -10.19 2.50
N ILE A 50 18.21 -10.36 1.35
CA ILE A 50 17.85 -11.67 0.83
C ILE A 50 19.00 -12.23 -0.01
N ALA A 51 19.49 -13.43 0.32
CA ALA A 51 20.47 -14.15 -0.50
C ALA A 51 19.86 -14.58 -1.84
N ASP A 52 20.63 -14.47 -2.94
CA ASP A 52 20.19 -14.83 -4.29
C ASP A 52 19.58 -16.24 -4.40
N GLY A 53 20.14 -17.20 -3.65
CA GLY A 53 19.64 -18.57 -3.59
C GLY A 53 18.22 -18.68 -3.02
N PHE A 54 17.85 -17.81 -2.08
CA PHE A 54 16.50 -17.75 -1.53
C PHE A 54 15.52 -17.08 -2.50
N VAL A 55 15.92 -16.02 -3.21
CA VAL A 55 15.10 -15.42 -4.28
C VAL A 55 14.75 -16.48 -5.32
N ALA A 56 15.74 -17.27 -5.77
CA ALA A 56 15.52 -18.36 -6.72
C ALA A 56 14.54 -19.43 -6.19
N GLN A 57 14.61 -19.77 -4.89
CA GLN A 57 13.69 -20.69 -4.25
C GLN A 57 12.25 -20.15 -4.20
N VAL A 58 12.07 -18.87 -3.82
CA VAL A 58 10.76 -18.20 -3.80
C VAL A 58 10.15 -18.17 -5.20
N LEU A 59 10.94 -17.78 -6.21
CA LEU A 59 10.50 -17.79 -7.61
C LEU A 59 10.11 -19.19 -8.09
N GLY A 60 10.88 -20.22 -7.70
CA GLY A 60 10.55 -21.61 -7.99
C GLY A 60 9.18 -22.02 -7.44
N ARG A 61 8.90 -21.70 -6.17
CA ARG A 61 7.63 -21.99 -5.50
C ARG A 61 6.45 -21.24 -6.12
N LEU A 62 6.61 -19.96 -6.44
CA LEU A 62 5.59 -19.17 -7.13
C LEU A 62 5.29 -19.77 -8.51
N ALA A 63 6.33 -20.18 -9.25
CA ALA A 63 6.17 -20.80 -10.56
C ALA A 63 5.49 -22.18 -10.50
N ASP A 64 5.81 -23.00 -9.50
CA ASP A 64 5.14 -24.28 -9.24
C ASP A 64 3.66 -24.08 -8.88
N ALA A 65 3.37 -23.15 -7.98
CA ALA A 65 2.00 -22.81 -7.60
C ALA A 65 1.19 -22.31 -8.81
N ALA A 66 1.75 -21.41 -9.62
CA ALA A 66 1.11 -20.93 -10.84
C ALA A 66 0.84 -22.08 -11.84
N ARG A 67 1.80 -23.00 -12.03
CA ARG A 67 1.62 -24.19 -12.90
C ARG A 67 0.53 -25.13 -12.41
N SER A 68 0.30 -25.19 -11.10
CA SER A 68 -0.79 -25.98 -10.50
C SER A 68 -2.18 -25.36 -10.69
N GLY A 69 -2.25 -24.16 -11.28
CA GLY A 69 -3.49 -23.39 -11.42
C GLY A 69 -3.89 -22.64 -10.14
N LEU A 70 -3.00 -22.55 -9.15
CA LEU A 70 -3.24 -21.76 -7.95
C LEU A 70 -3.32 -20.28 -8.33
N LYS A 71 -4.39 -19.63 -7.88
CA LYS A 71 -4.59 -18.18 -7.98
C LYS A 71 -4.55 -17.56 -6.60
N LEU A 72 -3.96 -16.38 -6.51
CA LEU A 72 -4.00 -15.57 -5.30
C LEU A 72 -5.24 -14.68 -5.35
N ASP A 73 -5.96 -14.62 -4.24
CA ASP A 73 -6.91 -13.54 -4.02
C ASP A 73 -6.16 -12.21 -3.80
N LEU A 74 -6.91 -11.12 -3.89
CA LEU A 74 -6.39 -9.76 -3.79
C LEU A 74 -5.68 -9.50 -2.45
N GLU A 75 -6.21 -10.04 -1.36
CA GLU A 75 -5.66 -9.85 -0.02
C GLU A 75 -4.31 -10.55 0.12
N ALA A 76 -4.24 -11.83 -0.27
CA ALA A 76 -3.04 -12.64 -0.29
C ALA A 76 -1.94 -12.04 -1.16
N ALA A 77 -2.29 -11.56 -2.35
CA ALA A 77 -1.35 -10.87 -3.23
C ALA A 77 -0.82 -9.57 -2.61
N SER A 78 -1.71 -8.74 -2.04
CA SER A 78 -1.30 -7.48 -1.40
C SER A 78 -0.32 -7.72 -0.25
N ARG A 79 -0.55 -8.73 0.61
CA ARG A 79 0.36 -9.08 1.71
C ARG A 79 1.73 -9.50 1.20
N LEU A 80 1.78 -10.39 0.20
CA LEU A 80 3.05 -10.84 -0.38
C LEU A 80 3.81 -9.69 -1.05
N LEU A 81 3.12 -8.80 -1.75
CA LEU A 81 3.73 -7.61 -2.36
C LEU A 81 4.30 -6.66 -1.28
N THR A 82 3.58 -6.43 -0.18
CA THR A 82 4.06 -5.63 0.94
C THR A 82 5.32 -6.23 1.57
N VAL A 83 5.32 -7.53 1.86
CA VAL A 83 6.48 -8.21 2.46
C VAL A 83 7.66 -8.23 1.49
N SER A 84 7.40 -8.51 0.22
CA SER A 84 8.41 -8.44 -0.85
C SER A 84 9.07 -7.06 -0.91
N ALA A 85 8.28 -6.00 -0.82
CA ALA A 85 8.76 -4.63 -0.77
C ALA A 85 9.63 -4.35 0.47
N ALA A 86 9.14 -4.74 1.65
CA ALA A 86 9.82 -4.53 2.92
C ALA A 86 11.18 -5.25 2.95
N CYS A 87 11.24 -6.48 2.43
CA CYS A 87 12.45 -7.26 2.35
C CYS A 87 13.38 -6.88 1.17
N ARG A 88 12.99 -5.87 0.36
CA ARG A 88 13.71 -5.43 -0.84
C ARG A 88 14.00 -6.57 -1.81
N CYS A 89 13.03 -7.47 -1.98
CA CYS A 89 13.10 -8.52 -2.98
C CYS A 89 13.35 -7.95 -4.37
N ASP A 90 13.94 -8.77 -5.24
CA ASP A 90 14.02 -8.45 -6.66
C ASP A 90 12.62 -8.30 -7.28
N VAL A 91 12.48 -7.38 -8.25
CA VAL A 91 11.20 -7.08 -8.92
C VAL A 91 10.59 -8.31 -9.61
N SER A 92 11.39 -9.33 -9.94
CA SER A 92 10.92 -10.60 -10.47
C SER A 92 9.97 -11.33 -9.52
N VAL A 93 10.17 -11.22 -8.19
CA VAL A 93 9.28 -11.82 -7.18
C VAL A 93 7.92 -11.15 -7.23
N GLU A 94 7.89 -9.82 -7.24
CA GLU A 94 6.64 -9.04 -7.36
C GLU A 94 5.90 -9.36 -8.66
N ARG A 95 6.64 -9.47 -9.78
CA ARG A 95 6.07 -9.87 -11.07
C ARG A 95 5.47 -11.26 -11.03
N ALA A 96 6.14 -12.21 -10.38
CA ALA A 96 5.63 -13.58 -10.22
C ALA A 96 4.36 -13.61 -9.34
N ILE A 97 4.31 -12.82 -8.26
CA ILE A 97 3.10 -12.66 -7.45
C ILE A 97 1.95 -12.12 -8.29
N LEU A 98 2.17 -11.06 -9.07
CA LEU A 98 1.14 -10.48 -9.93
C LEU A 98 0.65 -11.45 -11.01
N GLN A 99 1.50 -12.30 -11.58
CA GLN A 99 1.08 -13.34 -12.54
C GLN A 99 0.09 -14.37 -11.95
N MET A 100 0.04 -14.49 -10.63
CA MET A 100 -0.90 -15.37 -9.93
C MET A 100 -2.23 -14.69 -9.60
N VAL A 101 -2.37 -13.40 -9.91
CA VAL A 101 -3.58 -12.58 -9.73
C VAL A 101 -4.23 -12.34 -11.10
N GLU A 102 -5.55 -12.18 -11.14
CA GLU A 102 -6.23 -11.80 -12.37
C GLU A 102 -5.71 -10.45 -12.89
N PRO A 103 -5.41 -10.31 -14.21
CA PRO A 103 -4.83 -9.08 -14.77
C PRO A 103 -5.58 -7.79 -14.42
N GLN A 104 -6.91 -7.87 -14.38
CA GLN A 104 -7.79 -6.74 -14.03
C GLN A 104 -7.65 -6.27 -12.57
N GLN A 105 -7.03 -7.07 -11.70
CA GLN A 105 -6.84 -6.78 -10.27
C GLN A 105 -5.39 -6.35 -9.95
N HIS A 106 -4.48 -6.30 -10.93
CA HIS A 106 -3.06 -6.01 -10.67
C HIS A 106 -2.84 -4.64 -10.03
N GLN A 107 -3.50 -3.60 -10.54
CA GLN A 107 -3.36 -2.25 -10.00
C GLN A 107 -3.96 -2.13 -8.60
N GLU A 108 -5.07 -2.82 -8.34
CA GLU A 108 -5.71 -2.86 -7.02
C GLU A 108 -4.81 -3.57 -6.00
N ALA A 109 -4.19 -4.69 -6.38
CA ALA A 109 -3.25 -5.42 -5.53
C ALA A 109 -2.04 -4.55 -5.16
N LEU A 110 -1.50 -3.80 -6.13
CA LEU A 110 -0.39 -2.86 -5.90
C LEU A 110 -0.82 -1.67 -5.04
N GLY A 111 -2.02 -1.13 -5.25
CA GLY A 111 -2.58 -0.07 -4.42
C GLY A 111 -2.71 -0.50 -2.96
N LEU A 112 -3.29 -1.68 -2.72
CA LEU A 112 -3.43 -2.23 -1.36
C LEU A 112 -2.08 -2.53 -0.73
N ALA A 113 -1.13 -3.04 -1.52
CA ALA A 113 0.24 -3.24 -1.05
C ALA A 113 0.91 -1.93 -0.64
N ALA A 114 0.66 -0.83 -1.37
CA ALA A 114 1.17 0.51 -1.05
C ALA A 114 0.60 1.03 0.28
N VAL A 115 -0.71 0.86 0.49
CA VAL A 115 -1.37 1.24 1.75
C VAL A 115 -0.80 0.43 2.93
N ARG A 116 -0.71 -0.90 2.79
CA ARG A 116 -0.12 -1.77 3.82
C ARG A 116 1.35 -1.43 4.09
N HIS A 117 2.13 -1.13 3.06
CA HIS A 117 3.54 -0.75 3.22
C HIS A 117 3.70 0.55 4.02
N ILE A 118 2.79 1.51 3.86
CA ILE A 118 2.78 2.72 4.68
C ILE A 118 2.51 2.37 6.14
N HIS A 119 1.55 1.49 6.41
CA HIS A 119 1.29 1.02 7.76
C HIS A 119 2.52 0.33 8.37
N ASP A 120 3.17 -0.58 7.65
CA ASP A 120 4.39 -1.24 8.14
C ASP A 120 5.52 -0.21 8.41
N ASP A 121 5.75 0.76 7.52
CA ASP A 121 6.77 1.80 7.71
C ASP A 121 6.45 2.72 8.91
N LEU A 122 5.18 3.10 9.09
CA LEU A 122 4.74 3.92 10.22
C LEU A 122 4.68 3.12 11.53
N GLU A 123 4.31 1.83 11.48
CA GLU A 123 4.17 0.93 12.64
C GLU A 123 5.53 0.40 13.11
N VAL A 124 6.48 0.08 12.22
CA VAL A 124 7.85 -0.25 12.62
C VAL A 124 8.47 0.91 13.38
N ALA A 125 8.23 2.14 12.91
CA ALA A 125 8.62 3.31 13.66
C ALA A 125 7.88 3.41 15.01
N ALA A 126 6.58 3.08 15.08
CA ALA A 126 5.83 3.06 16.33
C ALA A 126 6.20 1.89 17.28
N THR A 127 6.66 0.75 16.78
CA THR A 127 6.98 -0.45 17.56
C THR A 127 8.39 -0.39 18.16
N ASN A 128 9.32 0.31 17.50
CA ASN A 128 10.56 0.82 18.12
C ASN A 128 10.29 1.75 19.33
N GLN A 129 9.01 1.96 19.69
CA GLN A 129 8.51 2.86 20.72
C GLN A 129 7.70 2.14 21.82
N GLY A 130 7.66 0.80 21.84
CA GLY A 130 6.91 -0.01 22.82
C GLY A 130 7.30 0.15 24.31
N HIS A 131 8.10 1.15 24.67
CA HIS A 131 8.24 1.63 26.03
C HIS A 131 7.85 3.12 26.10
N LEU A 132 6.75 3.39 26.81
CA LEU A 132 6.35 4.65 27.49
C LEU A 132 5.20 5.47 26.84
N THR A 133 4.01 5.33 27.41
CA THR A 133 2.90 6.29 27.31
C THR A 133 3.21 7.58 28.09
N ALA A 134 2.62 8.71 27.69
CA ALA A 134 3.05 10.10 27.92
C ALA A 134 4.32 10.52 27.16
N CYS A 135 5.31 9.63 27.00
CA CYS A 135 6.45 9.86 26.09
C CYS A 135 6.10 9.69 24.61
N ALA A 136 4.97 9.08 24.26
CA ALA A 136 4.56 8.88 22.87
C ALA A 136 4.21 10.19 22.14
N GLN A 137 3.55 11.14 22.82
CA GLN A 137 3.24 12.47 22.24
C GLN A 137 4.49 13.35 22.13
N THR A 138 5.38 13.31 23.13
CA THR A 138 6.69 13.99 23.02
C THR A 138 7.57 13.35 21.96
N GLY A 139 7.54 12.01 21.82
CA GLY A 139 8.24 11.27 20.78
C GLY A 139 7.73 11.57 19.38
N LEU A 140 6.41 11.66 19.18
CA LEU A 140 5.82 12.09 17.91
C LEU A 140 6.23 13.52 17.56
N ASN A 141 6.20 14.44 18.54
CA ASN A 141 6.65 15.82 18.35
C ASN A 141 8.13 15.91 18.02
N VAL A 142 8.98 15.10 18.66
CA VAL A 142 10.42 15.02 18.36
C VAL A 142 10.66 14.45 16.96
N ARG A 143 9.94 13.41 16.54
CA ARG A 143 10.06 12.86 15.18
C ARG A 143 9.57 13.84 14.13
N LYS A 144 8.45 14.52 14.38
CA LYS A 144 7.97 15.59 13.51
C LYS A 144 8.97 16.74 13.45
N ALA A 145 9.59 17.12 14.56
CA ALA A 145 10.66 18.10 14.60
C ALA A 145 11.92 17.64 13.83
N ASN A 146 12.32 16.38 13.96
CA ASN A 146 13.46 15.80 13.23
C ASN A 146 13.17 15.70 11.72
N TYR A 147 11.98 15.25 11.34
CA TYR A 147 11.48 15.26 9.97
C TYR A 147 11.52 16.67 9.39
N LEU A 148 10.93 17.66 10.08
CA LEU A 148 10.92 19.05 9.65
C LEU A 148 12.34 19.62 9.58
N SER A 149 13.23 19.24 10.51
CA SER A 149 14.63 19.67 10.51
C SER A 149 15.41 19.05 9.36
N ALA A 150 15.18 17.77 9.04
CA ALA A 150 15.81 17.08 7.93
C ALA A 150 15.31 17.64 6.59
N LEU A 151 14.01 17.89 6.47
CA LEU A 151 13.39 18.53 5.32
C LEU A 151 13.93 19.95 5.12
N ALA A 152 14.02 20.74 6.19
CA ALA A 152 14.58 22.09 6.15
C ALA A 152 16.07 22.10 5.79
N ARG A 153 16.85 21.13 6.30
CA ARG A 153 18.26 20.96 5.96
C ARG A 153 18.44 20.60 4.49
N ASP A 154 17.67 19.63 4.01
CA ASP A 154 17.75 19.23 2.61
C ASP A 154 17.31 20.37 1.69
N ALA A 155 16.22 21.08 2.03
CA ALA A 155 15.87 22.32 1.35
C ALA A 155 17.06 23.31 1.39
N GLN A 156 17.70 23.57 2.52
CA GLN A 156 18.83 24.51 2.55
C GLN A 156 20.00 24.09 1.63
N LEU A 157 20.30 22.78 1.54
CA LEU A 157 21.43 22.25 0.75
C LEU A 157 21.10 22.07 -0.74
N ASN A 158 19.87 21.67 -1.04
CA ASN A 158 19.45 21.15 -2.34
C ASN A 158 18.33 21.97 -2.98
N PHE A 159 17.69 22.91 -2.27
CA PHE A 159 16.56 23.70 -2.79
C PHE A 159 16.92 24.45 -4.06
N GLN A 160 18.10 25.08 -4.16
CA GLN A 160 18.46 25.77 -5.41
C GLN A 160 18.57 24.83 -6.61
N ARG A 161 18.86 23.54 -6.38
CA ARG A 161 19.00 22.53 -7.44
C ARG A 161 17.66 21.90 -7.82
N HIS A 162 16.75 21.75 -6.86
CA HIS A 162 15.50 21.00 -7.04
C HIS A 162 14.23 21.81 -6.77
N ARG A 163 14.34 23.15 -6.67
CA ARG A 163 13.22 24.07 -6.43
C ARG A 163 12.05 23.82 -7.37
N ASP A 164 12.39 23.57 -8.64
CA ASP A 164 11.43 23.41 -9.73
C ASP A 164 11.25 21.93 -10.12
N ASP A 165 11.67 20.99 -9.26
CA ASP A 165 11.49 19.54 -9.44
C ASP A 165 10.54 18.99 -8.36
N PRO A 166 9.21 19.00 -8.62
CA PRO A 166 8.24 18.46 -7.68
C PRO A 166 8.42 16.96 -7.43
N GLY A 167 8.98 16.21 -8.39
CA GLY A 167 9.26 14.78 -8.25
C GLY A 167 10.30 14.52 -7.17
N TYR A 168 11.38 15.32 -7.15
CA TYR A 168 12.37 15.28 -6.08
C TYR A 168 11.76 15.59 -4.71
N VAL A 169 10.92 16.63 -4.61
CA VAL A 169 10.29 17.03 -3.35
C VAL A 169 9.41 15.90 -2.79
N ILE A 170 8.61 15.25 -3.65
CA ILE A 170 7.75 14.12 -3.25
C ILE A 170 8.60 12.92 -2.83
N ALA A 171 9.67 12.61 -3.57
CA ALA A 171 10.57 11.50 -3.24
C ALA A 171 11.29 11.73 -1.90
N LEU A 172 11.74 12.97 -1.63
CA LEU A 172 12.35 13.36 -0.37
C LEU A 172 11.34 13.26 0.79
N GLN A 173 10.15 13.83 0.61
CA GLN A 173 9.07 13.77 1.61
C GLN A 173 8.74 12.32 1.96
N SER A 174 8.63 11.45 0.94
CA SER A 174 8.45 10.01 1.13
C SER A 174 9.59 9.37 1.92
N SER A 175 10.85 9.60 1.53
CA SER A 175 12.01 9.03 2.23
C SER A 175 12.06 9.44 3.71
N LEU A 176 11.82 10.72 4.00
CA LEU A 176 11.86 11.22 5.38
C LEU A 176 10.65 10.73 6.19
N ALA A 177 9.45 10.66 5.60
CA ALA A 177 8.27 10.14 6.25
C ALA A 177 8.45 8.67 6.67
N ALA A 178 9.00 7.83 5.78
CA ALA A 178 9.36 6.45 6.10
C ALA A 178 10.44 6.39 7.20
N GLN A 179 11.50 7.19 7.08
CA GLN A 179 12.61 7.18 8.03
C GLN A 179 12.16 7.53 9.46
N PHE A 180 11.34 8.57 9.60
CA PHE A 180 10.92 9.07 10.91
C PHE A 180 9.61 8.46 11.39
N GLY A 181 8.90 7.71 10.55
CA GLY A 181 7.60 7.15 10.87
C GLY A 181 6.56 8.21 11.23
N VAL A 182 6.55 9.29 10.46
CA VAL A 182 5.62 10.40 10.66
C VAL A 182 4.99 10.76 9.34
N GLY A 183 3.72 11.15 9.39
CA GLY A 183 3.05 11.64 8.21
C GLY A 183 1.56 11.80 8.40
N GLU A 184 1.05 12.96 7.99
CA GLU A 184 -0.38 13.13 7.73
C GLU A 184 -0.70 12.59 6.32
N CYS A 185 -1.94 12.79 5.87
CA CYS A 185 -2.39 12.46 4.51
C CYS A 185 -1.40 12.88 3.40
N GLY A 186 -0.73 14.04 3.53
CA GLY A 186 0.25 14.52 2.54
C GLY A 186 1.51 13.63 2.44
N GLU A 187 2.11 13.29 3.57
CA GLU A 187 3.28 12.40 3.63
C GLU A 187 2.90 10.96 3.28
N GLN A 188 1.76 10.47 3.77
CA GLN A 188 1.25 9.13 3.46
C GLN A 188 0.97 8.98 1.96
N ALA A 189 0.34 9.98 1.33
CA ALA A 189 0.13 9.98 -0.11
C ALA A 189 1.45 10.08 -0.89
N SER A 190 2.44 10.82 -0.38
CA SER A 190 3.79 10.87 -0.98
C SER A 190 4.51 9.52 -0.91
N LEU A 191 4.36 8.79 0.21
CA LEU A 191 4.83 7.42 0.38
C LEU A 191 4.16 6.47 -0.63
N ALA A 192 2.83 6.49 -0.71
CA ALA A 192 2.06 5.67 -1.65
C ALA A 192 2.49 5.97 -3.09
N PHE A 193 2.61 7.26 -3.43
CA PHE A 193 3.01 7.71 -4.74
C PHE A 193 4.39 7.18 -5.11
N SER A 194 5.38 7.35 -4.22
CA SER A 194 6.75 6.90 -4.45
C SER A 194 6.84 5.37 -4.56
N PHE A 195 6.06 4.65 -3.75
CA PHE A 195 5.98 3.19 -3.78
C PHE A 195 5.46 2.66 -5.12
N LEU A 196 4.35 3.23 -5.61
CA LEU A 196 3.76 2.88 -6.90
C LEU A 196 4.66 3.32 -8.05
N ALA A 197 5.27 4.50 -7.93
CA ALA A 197 6.11 5.07 -8.95
C ALA A 197 7.37 4.23 -9.21
N ALA A 198 8.01 3.75 -8.13
CA ALA A 198 9.17 2.85 -8.19
C ALA A 198 8.87 1.50 -8.85
N ARG A 199 7.59 1.08 -8.86
CA ARG A 199 7.13 -0.17 -9.49
C ARG A 199 6.64 0.01 -10.93
N GLY A 200 6.83 1.20 -11.49
CA GLY A 200 6.44 1.50 -12.86
C GLY A 200 4.93 1.66 -13.07
N VAL A 201 4.13 1.77 -12.01
CA VAL A 201 2.69 2.09 -12.15
C VAL A 201 2.57 3.47 -12.78
N ARG A 202 1.92 3.58 -13.93
CA ARG A 202 1.68 4.84 -14.65
C ARG A 202 0.34 4.77 -15.41
N PRO A 203 -0.29 5.91 -15.73
CA PRO A 203 -0.01 7.24 -15.19
C PRO A 203 -0.32 7.31 -13.68
N LEU A 204 0.36 8.21 -12.97
CA LEU A 204 0.15 8.46 -11.54
C LEU A 204 -0.03 9.95 -11.28
N GLU A 205 -0.96 10.30 -10.39
CA GLU A 205 -1.19 11.67 -9.96
C GLU A 205 -1.27 11.75 -8.45
N LEU A 206 -0.54 12.69 -7.86
CA LEU A 206 -0.71 13.06 -6.47
C LEU A 206 -1.76 14.16 -6.43
N VAL A 207 -2.95 13.86 -5.92
CA VAL A 207 -4.09 14.77 -5.99
C VAL A 207 -4.51 15.19 -4.60
N LYS A 208 -5.01 16.40 -4.49
CA LYS A 208 -5.66 16.90 -3.28
C LYS A 208 -7.02 17.46 -3.64
N PHE A 209 -7.90 17.56 -2.67
CA PHE A 209 -9.04 18.44 -2.86
C PHE A 209 -8.55 19.90 -2.96
N ALA A 210 -9.31 20.76 -3.63
CA ALA A 210 -9.07 22.19 -3.63
C ALA A 210 -10.20 22.91 -2.88
N PRO A 211 -9.88 23.96 -2.11
CA PRO A 211 -10.90 24.76 -1.42
C PRO A 211 -11.57 25.67 -2.44
N PHE A 212 -12.47 25.10 -3.26
CA PHE A 212 -13.21 25.84 -4.29
C PHE A 212 -12.28 26.58 -5.30
N PRO A 213 -12.82 27.22 -6.37
CA PRO A 213 -12.01 27.78 -7.45
C PRO A 213 -11.05 28.91 -7.03
N ASP A 214 -11.30 29.59 -5.91
CA ASP A 214 -10.66 30.90 -5.62
C ASP A 214 -9.65 30.88 -4.47
N GLY A 215 -9.35 29.71 -3.89
CA GLY A 215 -8.32 29.58 -2.83
C GLY A 215 -8.64 30.30 -1.51
N GLN A 216 -9.88 30.78 -1.35
CA GLN A 216 -10.34 31.46 -0.13
C GLN A 216 -10.49 30.43 1.01
N PRO A 217 -10.10 30.77 2.25
CA PRO A 217 -10.40 29.96 3.42
C PRO A 217 -11.91 29.74 3.54
N VAL A 218 -12.33 28.53 3.91
CA VAL A 218 -13.74 28.25 4.21
C VAL A 218 -13.91 28.24 5.71
N THR A 219 -14.64 29.22 6.26
CA THR A 219 -15.04 29.20 7.66
C THR A 219 -16.16 28.20 7.85
N VAL A 220 -15.88 27.08 8.52
CA VAL A 220 -16.90 26.12 8.95
C VAL A 220 -17.22 26.32 10.42
N ARG A 221 -18.45 25.99 10.78
CA ARG A 221 -18.90 25.96 12.17
C ARG A 221 -18.93 24.51 12.63
N LEU A 222 -18.08 24.16 13.58
CA LEU A 222 -18.04 22.84 14.18
C LEU A 222 -18.70 22.92 15.56
N PRO A 223 -19.63 22.01 15.91
CA PRO A 223 -20.17 21.96 17.26
C PRO A 223 -19.05 21.63 18.24
N LEU A 224 -19.00 22.33 19.38
CA LEU A 224 -18.03 22.05 20.43
C LEU A 224 -18.29 20.65 21.05
N PRO A 225 -17.26 19.95 21.54
CA PRO A 225 -17.38 18.58 22.06
C PRO A 225 -18.46 18.40 23.14
N ASP A 226 -18.70 19.46 23.91
CA ASP A 226 -19.64 19.46 25.04
C ASP A 226 -21.07 19.88 24.62
N GLY A 227 -21.31 20.10 23.33
CA GLY A 227 -22.63 20.44 22.77
C GLY A 227 -23.05 21.91 22.93
N ASP A 228 -22.38 22.67 23.81
CA ASP A 228 -22.65 24.09 24.04
C ASP A 228 -21.77 24.98 23.15
N GLY A 229 -22.23 25.22 21.92
CA GLY A 229 -21.68 26.26 21.03
C GLY A 229 -21.06 25.74 19.74
N GLU A 230 -20.57 26.69 18.93
CA GLU A 230 -19.93 26.43 17.64
C GLU A 230 -18.53 27.07 17.63
N GLU A 231 -17.50 26.31 17.27
CA GLU A 231 -16.20 26.85 16.92
C GLU A 231 -16.19 27.23 15.44
N ARG A 232 -15.75 28.46 15.13
CA ARG A 232 -15.46 28.87 13.76
C ARG A 232 -14.03 28.48 13.42
N VAL A 233 -13.88 27.49 12.56
CA VAL A 233 -12.58 27.08 12.06
C VAL A 233 -12.45 27.54 10.62
N ASP A 234 -11.49 28.42 10.37
CA ASP A 234 -11.06 28.76 9.01
C ASP A 234 -10.26 27.59 8.45
N LEU A 235 -10.91 26.70 7.70
CA LEU A 235 -10.22 25.63 7.00
C LEU A 235 -9.38 26.26 5.88
N ARG A 236 -8.06 26.22 6.08
CA ARG A 236 -7.07 26.64 5.08
C ARG A 236 -6.76 25.46 4.19
N ALA A 237 -7.48 25.37 3.08
CA ALA A 237 -7.40 24.29 2.08
C ALA A 237 -7.82 22.92 2.63
N PRO A 238 -8.44 22.06 1.81
CA PRO A 238 -8.67 20.71 2.22
C PRO A 238 -7.33 19.98 2.28
N ASP A 239 -7.06 19.40 3.43
CA ASP A 239 -5.79 18.76 3.75
C ASP A 239 -5.70 17.37 3.14
N HIS A 240 -6.80 16.79 2.66
CA HIS A 240 -6.77 15.40 2.20
C HIS A 240 -6.08 15.26 0.84
N VAL A 241 -5.00 14.48 0.85
CA VAL A 241 -4.18 14.13 -0.31
C VAL A 241 -4.28 12.62 -0.54
N MET A 242 -4.39 12.21 -1.80
CA MET A 242 -4.49 10.81 -2.23
C MET A 242 -3.70 10.62 -3.53
N VAL A 243 -3.58 9.37 -3.98
CA VAL A 243 -2.95 9.04 -5.27
C VAL A 243 -4.00 8.52 -6.23
N VAL A 244 -4.01 9.03 -7.45
CA VAL A 244 -4.81 8.48 -8.55
C VAL A 244 -3.88 7.73 -9.49
N ALA A 245 -4.19 6.45 -9.74
CA ALA A 245 -3.41 5.57 -10.60
C ALA A 245 -4.23 5.14 -11.82
N GLY A 246 -3.56 5.04 -12.97
CA GLY A 246 -4.15 4.46 -14.18
C GLY A 246 -5.16 5.36 -14.89
N ARG A 247 -5.31 6.64 -14.50
CA ARG A 247 -6.24 7.56 -15.15
C ARG A 247 -5.68 8.05 -16.49
N THR A 248 -6.22 7.53 -17.59
CA THR A 248 -5.78 7.86 -18.96
C THR A 248 -6.73 8.83 -19.67
N HIS A 249 -7.95 9.00 -19.18
CA HIS A 249 -8.90 9.97 -19.71
C HIS A 249 -9.73 10.67 -18.63
N GLY A 250 -10.55 11.65 -19.04
CA GLY A 250 -11.39 12.44 -18.16
C GLY A 250 -10.71 13.69 -17.62
N GLN A 251 -11.50 14.60 -17.07
CA GLN A 251 -11.04 15.81 -16.40
C GLN A 251 -10.78 15.49 -14.93
N LEU A 252 -9.62 15.90 -14.40
CA LEU A 252 -9.28 15.62 -13.01
C LEU A 252 -10.31 16.18 -12.02
N ALA A 253 -10.82 17.38 -12.29
CA ALA A 253 -11.85 18.02 -11.47
C ALA A 253 -13.22 17.29 -11.51
N ASP A 254 -13.45 16.39 -12.48
CA ASP A 254 -14.68 15.62 -12.62
C ASP A 254 -14.40 14.12 -12.76
N PHE A 255 -14.28 13.46 -11.61
CA PHE A 255 -14.03 12.01 -11.50
C PHE A 255 -15.07 11.12 -12.18
N ARG A 256 -16.27 11.64 -12.48
CA ARG A 256 -17.30 10.90 -13.23
C ARG A 256 -16.90 10.68 -14.69
N THR A 257 -15.92 11.42 -15.18
CA THR A 257 -15.41 11.33 -16.57
C THR A 257 -14.17 10.43 -16.70
N TRP A 258 -13.68 9.89 -15.59
CA TRP A 258 -12.49 9.04 -15.58
C TRP A 258 -12.75 7.65 -16.16
N ASN A 259 -11.70 6.97 -16.61
CA ASN A 259 -11.79 5.58 -17.04
C ASN A 259 -12.12 4.65 -15.88
N THR A 260 -12.75 3.52 -16.21
CA THR A 260 -13.13 2.48 -15.23
C THR A 260 -11.93 1.80 -14.58
N SER A 261 -10.75 1.87 -15.21
CA SER A 261 -9.50 1.37 -14.64
C SER A 261 -8.74 2.41 -13.80
N ALA A 262 -9.26 3.63 -13.64
CA ALA A 262 -8.67 4.57 -12.70
C ALA A 262 -8.90 4.05 -11.27
N LEU A 263 -7.88 4.12 -10.43
CA LEU A 263 -7.95 3.74 -9.02
C LEU A 263 -7.50 4.89 -8.16
N ILE A 264 -8.15 5.00 -7.00
CA ILE A 264 -7.81 5.97 -5.96
C ILE A 264 -7.19 5.18 -4.83
N VAL A 265 -5.94 5.50 -4.51
CA VAL A 265 -5.20 4.95 -3.37
C VAL A 265 -5.21 6.02 -2.28
N ASP A 266 -5.97 5.73 -1.22
CA ASP A 266 -6.21 6.64 -0.10
C ASP A 266 -5.59 6.05 1.17
N PRO A 267 -4.29 6.29 1.42
CA PRO A 267 -3.59 5.67 2.52
C PRO A 267 -4.06 6.17 3.88
N HIS A 268 -4.64 7.38 3.94
CA HIS A 268 -5.18 7.92 5.19
C HIS A 268 -6.48 7.21 5.60
N GLN A 269 -7.24 6.69 4.62
CA GLN A 269 -8.44 5.89 4.85
C GLN A 269 -8.18 4.37 4.81
N ASP A 270 -6.92 3.95 4.72
CA ASP A 270 -6.52 2.54 4.61
C ASP A 270 -7.29 1.79 3.51
N CYS A 271 -7.45 2.40 2.33
CA CYS A 271 -8.22 1.77 1.25
C CYS A 271 -7.81 2.16 -0.17
N VAL A 272 -8.26 1.32 -1.10
CA VAL A 272 -8.22 1.54 -2.54
C VAL A 272 -9.64 1.43 -3.08
N TYR A 273 -10.04 2.33 -3.96
CA TYR A 273 -11.40 2.34 -4.51
C TYR A 273 -11.47 2.98 -5.89
N GLY A 274 -12.58 2.75 -6.59
CA GLY A 274 -12.83 3.33 -7.91
C GLY A 274 -13.47 4.73 -7.85
N PRO A 275 -13.51 5.47 -8.98
CA PRO A 275 -14.13 6.80 -9.05
C PRO A 275 -15.58 6.87 -8.56
N PRO A 276 -16.46 5.87 -8.78
CA PRO A 276 -17.84 5.91 -8.27
C PRO A 276 -17.96 6.00 -6.75
N GLU A 277 -16.94 5.57 -5.99
CA GLU A 277 -16.95 5.59 -4.53
C GLU A 277 -16.45 6.92 -3.95
N LEU A 278 -15.75 7.74 -4.74
CA LEU A 278 -15.17 8.99 -4.29
C LEU A 278 -16.18 9.97 -3.66
N PRO A 279 -17.41 10.18 -4.16
CA PRO A 279 -18.38 11.07 -3.50
C PRO A 279 -18.67 10.65 -2.07
N ARG A 280 -18.85 9.34 -1.84
CA ARG A 280 -19.14 8.78 -0.52
C ARG A 280 -17.93 8.96 0.41
N ARG A 281 -16.73 8.61 -0.07
CA ARG A 281 -15.48 8.78 0.70
C ARG A 281 -15.19 10.25 1.02
N SER A 282 -15.46 11.16 0.10
CA SER A 282 -15.29 12.61 0.30
C SER A 282 -16.21 13.15 1.40
N PHE A 283 -17.43 12.59 1.51
CA PHE A 283 -18.37 12.93 2.56
C PHE A 283 -17.92 12.42 3.92
N ASP A 284 -17.43 11.17 3.99
CA ASP A 284 -16.86 10.60 5.21
C ASP A 284 -15.66 11.43 5.69
N ASN A 285 -14.89 11.98 4.75
CA ASN A 285 -13.75 12.86 5.00
C ASN A 285 -14.09 14.36 5.09
N ARG A 286 -15.36 14.75 5.25
CA ARG A 286 -15.78 16.17 5.25
C ARG A 286 -14.98 17.08 6.18
N GLN A 287 -14.45 16.54 7.27
CA GLN A 287 -13.58 17.29 8.20
C GLN A 287 -12.26 17.73 7.55
N PHE A 288 -11.71 16.92 6.63
CA PHE A 288 -10.47 17.20 5.92
C PHE A 288 -10.72 17.82 4.55
N THR A 289 -11.86 17.51 3.92
CA THR A 289 -12.21 18.03 2.59
C THR A 289 -12.95 19.36 2.66
N GLY A 290 -13.47 19.75 3.82
CA GLY A 290 -14.40 20.88 3.95
C GLY A 290 -15.66 20.70 3.10
N GLY A 291 -15.99 19.46 2.71
CA GLY A 291 -17.05 19.15 1.75
C GLY A 291 -16.69 19.43 0.28
N ALA A 292 -15.44 19.78 -0.03
CA ALA A 292 -15.00 19.96 -1.41
C ALA A 292 -14.97 18.62 -2.16
N THR A 293 -15.43 18.64 -3.41
CA THR A 293 -15.39 17.49 -4.33
C THR A 293 -14.47 17.72 -5.53
N MET A 294 -13.90 18.92 -5.64
CA MET A 294 -13.02 19.29 -6.74
C MET A 294 -11.59 18.85 -6.42
N LEU A 295 -11.00 18.08 -7.34
CA LEU A 295 -9.62 17.59 -7.24
C LEU A 295 -8.66 18.45 -8.08
N VAL A 296 -7.46 18.67 -7.54
CA VAL A 296 -6.35 19.34 -8.20
C VAL A 296 -5.09 18.48 -8.07
N ALA A 297 -4.35 18.34 -9.15
CA ALA A 297 -3.08 17.63 -9.16
C ALA A 297 -2.01 18.51 -8.51
N LYS A 298 -1.33 17.95 -7.49
CA LYS A 298 -0.06 18.48 -6.97
C LYS A 298 1.09 18.10 -7.89
N PHE A 299 1.02 16.90 -8.46
CA PHE A 299 2.02 16.36 -9.36
C PHE A 299 1.41 15.28 -10.24
N THR A 300 1.92 15.15 -11.46
CA THR A 300 1.54 14.12 -12.42
C THR A 300 2.82 13.47 -12.94
N LEU A 301 2.79 12.16 -13.01
CA LEU A 301 3.85 11.34 -13.58
C LEU A 301 3.26 10.55 -14.73
N ALA A 302 3.59 10.98 -15.94
CA ALA A 302 3.03 10.46 -17.17
C ALA A 302 3.57 9.05 -17.51
N GLU A 303 2.96 8.42 -18.51
CA GLU A 303 3.50 7.18 -19.07
C GLU A 303 4.91 7.40 -19.62
N GLY A 304 5.82 6.47 -19.32
CA GLY A 304 7.21 6.53 -19.75
C GLY A 304 8.10 7.52 -18.99
N GLU A 305 7.54 8.40 -18.14
CA GLU A 305 8.36 9.30 -17.34
C GLU A 305 9.12 8.55 -16.24
N PRO A 306 10.45 8.78 -16.12
CA PRO A 306 11.25 8.17 -15.09
C PRO A 306 10.85 8.73 -13.73
N TRP A 307 10.84 7.87 -12.71
CA TRP A 307 10.76 8.30 -11.32
C TRP A 307 12.19 8.45 -10.80
N PRO A 308 12.56 9.57 -10.14
CA PRO A 308 13.86 9.68 -9.51
C PRO A 308 14.06 8.49 -8.57
N ALA A 309 15.24 7.86 -8.65
CA ALA A 309 15.65 6.90 -7.64
C ALA A 309 15.51 7.58 -6.27
N ARG A 310 15.03 6.82 -5.26
CA ARG A 310 14.79 7.34 -3.90
C ARG A 310 15.91 8.30 -3.53
N ALA A 311 15.57 9.57 -3.31
CA ALA A 311 16.54 10.54 -2.83
C ALA A 311 17.09 9.95 -1.54
N ALA A 312 18.37 9.55 -1.56
CA ALA A 312 19.05 9.12 -0.36
C ALA A 312 19.10 10.36 0.52
N ALA A 313 18.25 10.41 1.54
CA ALA A 313 18.35 11.45 2.56
C ALA A 313 19.81 11.43 3.03
N THR A 314 20.51 12.54 2.88
CA THR A 314 21.95 12.60 3.17
C THR A 314 22.12 12.58 4.69
N THR A 315 22.01 11.41 5.30
CA THR A 315 22.33 11.19 6.70
C THR A 315 23.83 10.92 6.81
N GLN A 316 24.63 11.96 6.58
CA GLN A 316 25.95 12.04 7.19
C GLN A 316 25.84 12.98 8.38
N GLY A 317 25.77 12.38 9.57
CA GLY A 317 25.74 13.04 10.87
C GLY A 317 26.09 12.02 11.93
#